data_AF-A0A449A318-F1
#
_entry.id   AF-A0A449A318-F1
#
_cell.length_a   1.000
_cell.length_b   1.000
_cell.length_c   1.000
_cell.angle_alpha   90.00
_cell.angle_beta   90.00
_cell.angle_gamma   90.00
#
_symmetry.space_group_name_H-M   'P 1'
#
loop_
_entity.id
_entity.type
_entity.pdbx_description
1 polymer ?
#
loop_
_entity_poly.entity_id
_entity_poly.type
_entity_poly.pdbx_seq_one_letter_code
_entity_poly.pdbx_strand_id
1 'polypeptide(L)'
;MSEFNFKLDTETQKPQNSEANTTVYKDPKGQLSPAAFAVIKKESRIRIYSIIFWAILFLGAAVGLLLNYLLNTRKDPNSGILLYVAFAALGFFTFWFFVKNIIKLKSWKNVERNYRESYNIGDSSSSTTFAEAYRTLNLKSLRLKWFYGFYVTYMGLFILIVALLKNQVWQIDPQYSWLTIKGELNFPKLFEIWFGNTNALLIILGIVSAAITALFVLALLYDKKRIVEIQSFLGDKSIDVVNAVNNDLKSENKAWRRLYIIVFILLVLLPLAIIIYLIYRKVLSRRK
;
A
#
# COMPACT_ATOMS: atom_id res chain seq x y z
N MET A 1 25.18 -75.38 13.69
CA MET A 1 24.46 -74.81 12.55
C MET A 1 24.09 -73.38 12.88
N SER A 2 24.63 -72.43 12.09
CA SER A 2 24.17 -71.05 11.90
C SER A 2 24.26 -70.07 13.09
N GLU A 3 25.46 -69.56 13.35
CA GLU A 3 25.64 -68.23 13.94
C GLU A 3 25.29 -67.15 12.90
N PHE A 4 24.26 -66.36 13.18
CA PHE A 4 23.82 -65.26 12.32
C PHE A 4 24.67 -64.00 12.64
N ASN A 5 25.73 -63.79 11.84
CA ASN A 5 26.58 -62.60 11.91
C ASN A 5 25.82 -61.37 11.38
N PHE A 6 25.44 -60.45 12.26
CA PHE A 6 24.95 -59.12 11.88
C PHE A 6 26.15 -58.20 11.58
N LYS A 7 26.58 -58.15 10.31
CA LYS A 7 27.49 -57.11 9.82
C LYS A 7 26.68 -55.81 9.65
N LEU A 8 27.00 -54.81 10.48
CA LEU A 8 26.65 -53.42 10.21
C LEU A 8 27.52 -52.92 9.07
N ASP A 9 26.96 -52.84 7.87
CA ASP A 9 27.55 -52.08 6.77
C ASP A 9 27.44 -50.59 7.11
N THR A 10 28.50 -50.05 7.75
CA THR A 10 28.73 -48.61 7.81
C THR A 10 29.14 -48.11 6.43
N GLU A 11 28.18 -47.98 5.53
CA GLU A 11 28.33 -47.07 4.40
C GLU A 11 28.34 -45.64 4.94
N THR A 12 29.53 -45.08 5.02
CA THR A 12 29.77 -43.64 5.16
C THR A 12 29.06 -42.91 4.02
N GLN A 13 27.82 -42.49 4.27
CA GLN A 13 27.19 -41.44 3.49
C GLN A 13 28.00 -40.16 3.73
N LYS A 14 28.91 -39.87 2.79
CA LYS A 14 29.50 -38.53 2.63
C LYS A 14 28.33 -37.54 2.62
N PRO A 15 28.37 -36.45 3.42
CA PRO A 15 27.37 -35.40 3.28
C PRO A 15 27.45 -34.89 1.84
N GLN A 16 26.39 -35.15 1.08
CA GLN A 16 26.15 -34.50 -0.19
C GLN A 16 26.08 -33.01 0.13
N ASN A 17 27.18 -32.31 -0.12
CA ASN A 17 27.20 -30.86 -0.25
C ASN A 17 26.16 -30.52 -1.32
N SER A 18 24.94 -30.19 -0.90
CA SER A 18 24.07 -29.35 -1.72
C SER A 18 24.74 -27.98 -1.73
N GLU A 19 25.72 -27.81 -2.60
CA GLU A 19 26.08 -26.51 -3.12
C GLU A 19 24.86 -26.02 -3.90
N ALA A 20 23.87 -25.54 -3.15
CA ALA A 20 22.93 -24.57 -3.68
C ALA A 20 23.82 -23.48 -4.24
N ASN A 21 23.82 -23.35 -5.57
CA ASN A 21 24.40 -22.23 -6.30
C ASN A 21 23.68 -20.93 -5.89
N THR A 22 23.87 -20.52 -4.63
CA THR A 22 23.64 -19.16 -4.21
C THR A 22 24.71 -18.38 -4.94
N THR A 23 24.31 -17.54 -5.87
CA THR A 23 25.17 -16.50 -6.43
C THR A 23 25.67 -15.67 -5.25
N VAL A 24 26.81 -16.08 -4.68
CA VAL A 24 27.42 -15.42 -3.54
C VAL A 24 27.80 -14.04 -4.05
N TYR A 25 27.04 -13.03 -3.66
CA TYR A 25 27.42 -11.64 -3.84
C TYR A 25 28.69 -11.42 -3.02
N LYS A 26 29.85 -11.75 -3.61
CA LYS A 26 31.15 -11.48 -3.03
C LYS A 26 31.32 -9.97 -3.01
N ASP A 27 31.59 -9.42 -1.82
CA ASP A 27 31.97 -8.03 -1.69
C ASP A 27 33.24 -7.80 -2.54
N PRO A 28 33.26 -6.83 -3.47
CA PRO A 28 34.44 -6.53 -4.29
C PRO A 28 35.71 -6.26 -3.48
N LYS A 29 35.55 -5.85 -2.21
CA LYS A 29 36.66 -5.56 -1.29
C LYS A 29 36.85 -6.63 -0.19
N GLY A 30 35.99 -7.65 -0.12
CA GLY A 30 36.07 -8.74 0.87
C GLY A 30 35.92 -8.33 2.34
N GLN A 31 35.47 -7.10 2.63
CA GLN A 31 35.38 -6.55 3.98
C GLN A 31 33.99 -6.74 4.61
N LEU A 32 32.98 -7.00 3.79
CA LEU A 32 31.60 -7.21 4.23
C LEU A 32 31.22 -8.68 4.17
N SER A 33 30.40 -9.14 5.12
CA SER A 33 29.74 -10.44 4.97
C SER A 33 28.88 -10.44 3.70
N PRO A 34 28.90 -11.51 2.89
CA PRO A 34 28.12 -11.58 1.66
C PRO A 34 26.62 -11.29 1.86
N ALA A 35 26.08 -11.64 3.03
CA ALA A 35 24.71 -11.37 3.42
C ALA A 35 24.42 -9.87 3.62
N ALA A 36 25.28 -9.14 4.35
CA ALA A 36 25.11 -7.71 4.58
C ALA A 36 25.24 -6.92 3.26
N PHE A 37 26.23 -7.28 2.44
CA PHE A 37 26.43 -6.65 1.13
C PHE A 37 25.26 -6.90 0.17
N ALA A 38 24.70 -8.12 0.15
CA ALA A 38 23.53 -8.45 -0.65
C ALA A 38 22.30 -7.60 -0.26
N VAL A 39 22.07 -7.39 1.03
CA VAL A 39 20.97 -6.54 1.53
C VAL A 39 21.18 -5.08 1.12
N ILE A 40 22.37 -4.51 1.33
CA ILE A 40 22.68 -3.12 0.94
C ILE A 40 22.51 -2.91 -0.57
N LYS A 41 22.99 -3.85 -1.40
CA LYS A 41 22.81 -3.81 -2.86
C LYS A 41 21.35 -3.94 -3.28
N LYS A 42 20.59 -4.82 -2.62
CA LYS A 42 19.15 -5.02 -2.89
C LYS A 42 18.37 -3.75 -2.55
N GLU A 43 18.65 -3.15 -1.40
CA GLU A 43 18.04 -1.88 -0.97
C GLU A 43 18.33 -0.74 -1.93
N SER A 44 19.59 -0.59 -2.32
CA SER A 44 20.01 0.43 -3.27
C SER A 44 19.33 0.24 -4.64
N ARG A 45 19.20 -1.00 -5.12
CA ARG A 45 18.48 -1.31 -6.36
C ARG A 45 16.99 -0.96 -6.30
N ILE A 46 16.31 -1.29 -5.21
CA ILE A 46 14.90 -0.92 -5.01
C ILE A 46 14.72 0.59 -5.09
N ARG A 47 15.66 1.36 -4.50
CA ARG A 47 15.62 2.82 -4.58
C ARG A 47 15.86 3.32 -6.00
N ILE A 48 16.79 2.74 -6.75
CA ILE A 48 17.02 3.09 -8.16
C ILE A 48 15.77 2.84 -9.00
N TYR A 49 15.16 1.66 -8.88
CA TYR A 49 13.92 1.35 -9.61
C TYR A 49 12.78 2.30 -9.23
N SER A 50 12.68 2.66 -7.93
CA SER A 50 11.71 3.66 -7.48
C SER A 50 11.99 5.04 -8.11
N ILE A 51 13.26 5.48 -8.16
CA ILE A 51 13.65 6.75 -8.79
C ILE A 51 13.26 6.75 -10.26
N ILE A 52 13.57 5.69 -11.00
CA ILE A 52 13.22 5.56 -12.42
C ILE A 52 11.70 5.62 -12.61
N PHE A 53 10.94 4.86 -11.82
CA PHE A 53 9.49 4.86 -11.88
C PHE A 53 8.90 6.26 -11.64
N TRP A 54 9.33 6.95 -10.57
CA TRP A 54 8.84 8.29 -10.28
C TRP A 54 9.31 9.33 -11.30
N ALA A 55 10.50 9.18 -11.88
CA ALA A 55 10.99 10.04 -12.96
C ALA A 55 10.13 9.90 -14.22
N ILE A 56 9.78 8.67 -14.62
CA ILE A 56 8.92 8.42 -15.77
C ILE A 56 7.55 9.07 -15.57
N LEU A 57 6.95 8.92 -14.38
CA LEU A 57 5.66 9.55 -14.08
C LEU A 57 5.74 11.08 -14.07
N PHE A 58 6.83 11.65 -13.54
CA PHE A 58 7.06 13.09 -13.54
C PHE A 58 7.20 13.63 -14.97
N LEU A 59 7.99 12.96 -15.81
CA LEU A 59 8.12 13.30 -17.23
C LEU A 59 6.77 13.14 -17.96
N GLY A 60 6.02 12.08 -17.66
CA GLY A 60 4.67 11.87 -18.19
C GLY A 60 3.71 12.99 -17.83
N ALA A 61 3.76 13.50 -16.59
CA ALA A 61 2.98 14.66 -16.17
C ALA A 61 3.40 15.94 -16.92
N ALA A 62 4.71 16.17 -17.12
CA ALA A 62 5.21 17.31 -17.89
C ALA A 62 4.79 17.24 -19.37
N VAL A 63 4.86 16.05 -19.99
CA VAL A 63 4.35 15.80 -21.34
C VAL A 63 2.83 16.01 -21.38
N GLY A 64 2.09 15.55 -20.37
CA GLY A 64 0.65 15.77 -20.25
C GLY A 64 0.26 17.25 -20.21
N LEU A 65 1.03 18.08 -19.48
CA LEU A 65 0.85 19.54 -19.47
C LEU A 65 1.09 20.15 -20.86
N LEU A 66 2.14 19.71 -21.56
CA LEU A 66 2.49 20.18 -22.89
C LEU A 66 1.45 19.76 -23.94
N LEU A 67 0.97 18.52 -23.88
CA LEU A 67 -0.10 18.03 -24.75
C LEU A 67 -1.43 18.76 -24.47
N ASN A 68 -1.76 19.02 -23.20
CA ASN A 68 -2.96 19.79 -22.85
C ASN A 68 -2.91 21.22 -23.40
N TYR A 69 -1.72 21.84 -23.39
CA TYR A 69 -1.49 23.12 -24.04
C TYR A 69 -1.73 23.04 -25.55
N LEU A 70 -1.08 22.08 -26.23
CA LEU A 70 -1.15 21.95 -27.69
C LEU A 70 -2.53 21.57 -28.23
N LEU A 71 -3.26 20.69 -27.53
CA LEU A 71 -4.49 20.08 -28.03
C LEU A 71 -5.76 20.83 -27.61
N ASN A 72 -5.78 21.38 -26.39
CA ASN A 72 -6.96 22.03 -25.82
C ASN A 72 -6.76 23.55 -25.77
N THR A 73 -5.83 24.01 -24.93
CA THR A 73 -5.63 25.42 -24.57
C THR A 73 -5.28 26.31 -25.76
N ARG A 74 -4.53 25.78 -26.74
CA ARG A 74 -4.22 26.49 -27.99
C ARG A 74 -5.46 26.78 -28.84
N LYS A 75 -6.49 25.94 -28.76
CA LYS A 75 -7.74 26.07 -29.54
C LYS A 75 -8.77 26.92 -28.80
N ASP A 76 -8.91 26.70 -27.50
CA ASP A 76 -9.79 27.48 -26.62
C ASP A 76 -9.08 27.71 -25.27
N PRO A 77 -8.77 28.97 -24.90
CA PRO A 77 -8.07 29.31 -23.66
C PRO A 77 -8.72 28.80 -22.38
N ASN A 78 -10.06 28.61 -22.36
CA ASN A 78 -10.78 28.14 -21.18
C ASN A 78 -10.94 26.61 -21.14
N SER A 79 -10.57 25.92 -22.21
CA SER A 79 -10.63 24.46 -22.27
C SER A 79 -9.42 23.81 -21.59
N GLY A 80 -9.64 22.71 -20.84
CA GLY A 80 -8.55 21.92 -20.27
C GLY A 80 -8.02 22.39 -18.91
N ILE A 81 -8.68 23.33 -18.23
CA ILE A 81 -8.28 23.79 -16.88
C ILE A 81 -8.18 22.63 -15.86
N LEU A 82 -9.12 21.68 -15.92
CA LEU A 82 -9.14 20.49 -15.06
C LEU A 82 -7.93 19.59 -15.31
N LEU A 83 -7.50 19.46 -16.57
CA LEU A 83 -6.34 18.67 -16.95
C LEU A 83 -5.03 19.33 -16.48
N TYR A 84 -4.95 20.67 -16.52
CA TYR A 84 -3.83 21.39 -15.93
C TYR A 84 -3.71 21.12 -14.43
N VAL A 85 -4.82 21.24 -13.70
CA VAL A 85 -4.84 20.97 -12.25
C VAL A 85 -4.44 19.52 -11.97
N ALA A 86 -4.99 18.57 -12.72
CA ALA A 86 -4.69 17.15 -12.55
C ALA A 86 -3.22 16.83 -12.82
N PHE A 87 -2.66 17.27 -13.96
CA PHE A 87 -1.26 17.00 -14.29
C PHE A 87 -0.28 17.79 -13.42
N ALA A 88 -0.62 19.01 -12.99
CA ALA A 88 0.21 19.78 -12.06
C ALA A 88 0.26 19.10 -10.68
N ALA A 89 -0.89 18.66 -10.15
CA ALA A 89 -0.94 17.90 -8.90
C ALA A 89 -0.16 16.58 -9.00
N LEU A 90 -0.32 15.86 -10.11
CA LEU A 90 0.44 14.64 -10.38
C LEU A 90 1.95 14.92 -10.46
N GLY A 91 2.35 15.98 -11.16
CA GLY A 91 3.74 16.41 -11.29
C GLY A 91 4.37 16.75 -9.93
N PHE A 92 3.67 17.55 -9.12
CA PHE A 92 4.14 17.88 -7.77
C PHE A 92 4.32 16.63 -6.90
N PHE A 93 3.31 15.75 -6.90
CA PHE A 93 3.35 14.52 -6.11
C PHE A 93 4.50 13.59 -6.56
N THR A 94 4.64 13.35 -7.86
CA THR A 94 5.69 12.48 -8.41
C THR A 94 7.08 13.05 -8.17
N PHE A 95 7.26 14.38 -8.29
CA PHE A 95 8.52 15.06 -7.98
C PHE A 95 8.93 14.89 -6.52
N TRP A 96 8.00 15.07 -5.58
CA TRP A 96 8.26 14.87 -4.15
C TRP A 96 8.79 13.45 -3.86
N PHE A 97 8.14 12.42 -4.42
CA PHE A 97 8.58 11.04 -4.25
C PHE A 97 9.92 10.74 -4.94
N PHE A 98 10.17 11.34 -6.10
CA PHE A 98 11.45 11.25 -6.80
C PHE A 98 12.60 11.77 -5.91
N VAL A 99 12.50 13.01 -5.42
CA VAL A 99 13.51 13.63 -4.54
C VAL A 99 13.72 12.81 -3.27
N LYS A 100 12.63 12.37 -2.62
CA LYS A 100 12.69 11.53 -1.42
C LYS A 100 13.47 10.23 -1.64
N ASN A 101 13.33 9.59 -2.80
CA ASN A 101 14.07 8.36 -3.09
C ASN A 101 15.56 8.63 -3.41
N ILE A 102 15.89 9.76 -4.03
CA ILE A 102 17.29 10.19 -4.22
C ILE A 102 18.00 10.38 -2.87
N ILE A 103 17.37 11.09 -1.94
CA ILE A 103 17.93 11.32 -0.59
C ILE A 103 18.20 9.98 0.10
N LYS A 104 17.25 9.04 0.03
CA LYS A 104 17.42 7.70 0.59
C LYS A 104 18.53 6.89 -0.08
N LEU A 105 18.68 6.98 -1.40
CA LEU A 105 19.78 6.31 -2.10
C LEU A 105 21.14 6.83 -1.64
N LYS A 106 21.28 8.15 -1.45
CA LYS A 106 22.51 8.75 -0.89
C LYS A 106 22.78 8.25 0.53
N SER A 107 21.75 8.17 1.38
CA SER A 107 21.87 7.60 2.73
C SER A 107 22.41 6.17 2.70
N TRP A 108 21.86 5.27 1.87
CA TRP A 108 22.36 3.89 1.76
C TRP A 108 23.80 3.77 1.24
N LYS A 109 24.25 4.68 0.37
CA LYS A 109 25.67 4.75 -0.02
C LYS A 109 26.58 5.14 1.15
N ASN A 110 26.13 6.07 1.99
CA ASN A 110 26.86 6.44 3.22
C ASN A 110 26.90 5.28 4.22
N VAL A 111 25.82 4.49 4.31
CA VAL A 111 25.79 3.27 5.14
C VAL A 111 26.81 2.26 4.67
N GLU A 112 26.90 2.01 3.37
CA GLU A 112 27.91 1.11 2.83
C GLU A 112 29.32 1.57 3.21
N ARG A 113 29.60 2.88 3.11
CA ARG A 113 30.89 3.45 3.51
C ARG A 113 31.16 3.30 5.01
N ASN A 114 30.21 3.70 5.86
CA ASN A 114 30.36 3.66 7.30
C ASN A 114 30.44 2.22 7.83
N TYR A 115 29.71 1.27 7.22
CA TYR A 115 29.79 -0.14 7.58
C TYR A 115 31.19 -0.71 7.30
N ARG A 116 31.80 -0.32 6.17
CA ARG A 116 33.19 -0.69 5.85
C ARG A 116 34.18 -0.10 6.84
N GLU A 117 34.01 1.17 7.21
CA GLU A 117 34.88 1.85 8.18
C GLU A 117 34.72 1.26 9.59
N SER A 118 33.50 0.96 10.02
CA SER A 118 33.20 0.42 11.35
C SER A 118 33.57 -1.06 11.51
N TYR A 119 33.49 -1.87 10.44
CA TYR A 119 33.98 -3.25 10.47
C TYR A 119 35.50 -3.31 10.69
N ASN A 120 36.25 -2.34 10.14
CA ASN A 120 37.69 -2.24 10.36
C ASN A 120 38.07 -1.78 11.78
N ILE A 121 37.13 -1.16 12.51
CA ILE A 121 37.35 -0.58 13.86
C ILE A 121 36.65 -1.42 14.96
N GLY A 122 35.81 -2.39 14.59
CA GLY A 122 35.01 -3.18 15.54
C GLY A 122 33.84 -2.40 16.17
N ASP A 123 33.47 -1.25 15.59
CA ASP A 123 32.51 -0.33 16.20
C ASP A 123 31.06 -0.55 15.67
N SER A 124 30.09 -0.30 16.54
CA SER A 124 28.66 -0.59 16.39
C SER A 124 27.88 0.44 15.56
N SER A 125 28.55 1.39 14.89
CA SER A 125 27.92 2.55 14.24
C SER A 125 26.98 2.16 13.08
N SER A 126 27.23 1.01 12.45
CA SER A 126 26.37 0.43 11.41
C SER A 126 24.96 0.08 11.89
N SER A 127 24.76 -0.19 13.18
CA SER A 127 23.46 -0.61 13.73
C SER A 127 22.38 0.47 13.63
N THR A 128 22.77 1.76 13.60
CA THR A 128 21.82 2.89 13.58
C THR A 128 20.99 2.94 12.30
N THR A 129 21.60 2.72 11.13
CA THR A 129 20.84 2.79 9.88
C THR A 129 19.99 1.54 9.64
N PHE A 130 20.45 0.36 10.10
CA PHE A 130 19.59 -0.82 10.12
C PHE A 130 18.41 -0.63 11.07
N ALA A 131 18.61 0.02 12.23
CA ALA A 131 17.51 0.37 13.14
C ALA A 131 16.51 1.34 12.51
N GLU A 132 16.97 2.38 11.80
CA GLU A 132 16.08 3.30 11.07
C GLU A 132 15.34 2.60 9.91
N ALA A 133 16.02 1.73 9.16
CA ALA A 133 15.41 0.95 8.10
C ALA A 133 14.34 0.00 8.65
N TYR A 134 14.64 -0.68 9.76
CA TYR A 134 13.72 -1.56 10.48
C TYR A 134 12.47 -0.79 10.95
N ARG A 135 12.66 0.34 11.62
CA ARG A 135 11.58 1.25 12.05
C ARG A 135 10.71 1.69 10.87
N THR A 136 11.36 2.21 9.82
CA THR A 136 10.66 2.73 8.62
C THR A 136 9.85 1.64 7.93
N LEU A 137 10.36 0.42 7.84
CA LEU A 137 9.65 -0.68 7.19
C LEU A 137 8.46 -1.17 8.00
N ASN A 138 8.61 -1.29 9.32
CA ASN A 138 7.51 -1.66 10.20
C ASN A 138 6.39 -0.62 10.14
N LEU A 139 6.71 0.67 10.24
CA LEU A 139 5.70 1.75 10.13
C LEU A 139 5.07 1.80 8.72
N LYS A 140 5.87 1.61 7.65
CA LYS A 140 5.35 1.49 6.28
C LYS A 140 4.35 0.33 6.16
N SER A 141 4.67 -0.84 6.71
CA SER A 141 3.80 -2.02 6.68
C SER A 141 2.50 -1.76 7.44
N LEU A 142 2.56 -1.12 8.61
CA LEU A 142 1.38 -0.71 9.36
C LEU A 142 0.48 0.23 8.55
N ARG A 143 1.05 1.29 7.94
CA ARG A 143 0.31 2.23 7.09
C ARG A 143 -0.33 1.54 5.89
N LEU A 144 0.40 0.62 5.24
CA LEU A 144 -0.12 -0.14 4.11
C LEU A 144 -1.35 -0.98 4.51
N LYS A 145 -1.33 -1.64 5.67
CA LYS A 145 -2.48 -2.36 6.21
C LYS A 145 -3.67 -1.44 6.44
N TRP A 146 -3.45 -0.25 7.00
CA TRP A 146 -4.51 0.73 7.19
C TRP A 146 -5.06 1.22 5.86
N PHE A 147 -4.23 1.65 4.92
CA PHE A 147 -4.69 2.07 3.59
C PHE A 147 -5.50 0.99 2.88
N TYR A 148 -5.07 -0.26 2.96
CA TYR A 148 -5.85 -1.38 2.43
C TYR A 148 -7.17 -1.59 3.18
N GLY A 149 -7.18 -1.46 4.52
CA GLY A 149 -8.41 -1.52 5.32
C GLY A 149 -9.43 -0.43 4.95
N PHE A 150 -8.97 0.81 4.76
CA PHE A 150 -9.79 1.89 4.20
C PHE A 150 -10.31 1.51 2.81
N TYR A 151 -9.41 1.12 1.89
CA TYR A 151 -9.77 0.73 0.54
C TYR A 151 -10.86 -0.35 0.51
N VAL A 152 -10.68 -1.47 1.21
CA VAL A 152 -11.64 -2.58 1.25
C VAL A 152 -12.97 -2.13 1.86
N THR A 153 -12.95 -1.31 2.91
CA THR A 153 -14.19 -0.82 3.54
C THR A 153 -14.99 0.04 2.56
N TYR A 154 -14.38 1.08 1.99
CA TYR A 154 -15.11 2.05 1.16
C TYR A 154 -15.41 1.52 -0.24
N MET A 155 -14.45 0.84 -0.88
CA MET A 155 -14.70 0.21 -2.18
C MET A 155 -15.69 -0.94 -2.04
N GLY A 156 -15.58 -1.76 -0.99
CA GLY A 156 -16.51 -2.83 -0.70
C GLY A 156 -17.93 -2.32 -0.44
N LEU A 157 -18.09 -1.28 0.38
CA LEU A 157 -19.39 -0.64 0.60
C LEU A 157 -19.96 -0.04 -0.69
N PHE A 158 -19.13 0.61 -1.50
CA PHE A 158 -19.56 1.16 -2.78
C PHE A 158 -20.08 0.07 -3.72
N ILE A 159 -19.31 -1.00 -3.93
CA ILE A 159 -19.71 -2.16 -4.75
C ILE A 159 -20.99 -2.78 -4.19
N LEU A 160 -21.10 -2.96 -2.88
CA LEU A 160 -22.27 -3.51 -2.21
C LEU A 160 -23.52 -2.66 -2.45
N ILE A 161 -23.42 -1.34 -2.22
CA ILE A 161 -24.53 -0.40 -2.41
C ILE A 161 -25.01 -0.40 -3.86
N VAL A 162 -24.08 -0.30 -4.82
CA VAL A 162 -24.44 -0.34 -6.24
C VAL A 162 -25.07 -1.69 -6.60
N ALA A 163 -24.51 -2.80 -6.13
CA ALA A 163 -25.04 -4.13 -6.41
C ALA A 163 -26.45 -4.37 -5.83
N LEU A 164 -26.73 -3.85 -4.63
CA LEU A 164 -28.05 -3.97 -3.99
C LEU A 164 -29.10 -3.06 -4.65
N LEU A 165 -28.69 -1.86 -5.07
CA LEU A 165 -29.61 -0.85 -5.60
C LEU A 165 -29.80 -0.92 -7.12
N LYS A 166 -28.93 -1.60 -7.88
CA LYS A 166 -28.95 -1.58 -9.37
C LYS A 166 -30.28 -1.98 -10.02
N ASN A 167 -31.11 -2.75 -9.33
CA ASN A 167 -32.40 -3.23 -9.81
C ASN A 167 -33.59 -2.64 -9.01
N GLN A 168 -33.35 -1.63 -8.17
CA GLN A 168 -34.35 -1.10 -7.25
C GLN A 168 -34.95 0.19 -7.80
N VAL A 169 -36.26 0.35 -7.63
CA VAL A 169 -36.96 1.59 -7.90
C VAL A 169 -37.68 1.99 -6.63
N TRP A 170 -37.34 3.15 -6.07
CA TRP A 170 -37.93 3.64 -4.83
C TRP A 170 -38.95 4.72 -5.12
N GLN A 171 -40.19 4.49 -4.70
CA GLN A 171 -41.24 5.50 -4.78
C GLN A 171 -41.19 6.40 -3.54
N ILE A 172 -40.91 7.68 -3.76
CA ILE A 172 -40.92 8.71 -2.74
C ILE A 172 -42.23 9.47 -2.89
N ASP A 173 -43.21 9.08 -2.06
CA ASP A 173 -44.44 9.85 -1.84
C ASP A 173 -44.46 10.35 -0.39
N PRO A 174 -43.93 11.57 -0.12
CA PRO A 174 -44.14 12.29 1.11
C PRO A 174 -45.39 13.16 0.95
N GLN A 175 -46.49 12.76 1.56
CA GLN A 175 -47.62 13.67 1.76
C GLN A 175 -47.28 14.60 2.93
N TYR A 176 -46.84 15.82 2.63
CA TYR A 176 -46.79 16.92 3.59
C TYR A 176 -47.88 17.93 3.23
N SER A 177 -48.52 18.55 4.23
CA SER A 177 -49.64 19.50 4.01
C SER A 177 -49.27 20.77 3.23
N TRP A 178 -47.98 21.01 2.99
CA TRP A 178 -47.45 22.22 2.34
C TRP A 178 -46.51 21.93 1.17
N LEU A 179 -46.18 20.66 0.87
CA LEU A 179 -45.32 20.31 -0.28
C LEU A 179 -45.55 18.85 -0.71
N THR A 180 -46.15 18.66 -1.87
CA THR A 180 -46.36 17.34 -2.49
C THR A 180 -45.23 17.09 -3.50
N ILE A 181 -44.10 16.52 -3.04
CA ILE A 181 -43.04 16.06 -3.97
C ILE A 181 -43.32 14.59 -4.30
N LYS A 182 -44.06 14.33 -5.38
CA LYS A 182 -44.12 12.97 -5.96
C LYS A 182 -42.85 12.74 -6.77
N GLY A 183 -42.01 11.80 -6.34
CA GLY A 183 -40.77 11.47 -7.02
C GLY A 183 -40.54 9.96 -7.09
N GLU A 184 -40.08 9.48 -8.24
CA GLU A 184 -39.55 8.13 -8.40
C GLU A 184 -38.02 8.21 -8.40
N LEU A 185 -37.38 7.51 -7.47
CA LEU A 185 -35.94 7.32 -7.48
C LEU A 185 -35.62 6.01 -8.18
N ASN A 186 -35.37 6.10 -9.48
CA ASN A 186 -35.06 4.96 -10.34
C ASN A 186 -33.53 4.73 -10.39
N PHE A 187 -33.01 3.89 -9.51
CA PHE A 187 -31.57 3.60 -9.44
C PHE A 187 -31.00 3.01 -10.74
N PRO A 188 -31.68 2.08 -11.45
CA PRO A 188 -31.20 1.61 -12.75
C PRO A 188 -30.91 2.76 -13.72
N LYS A 189 -31.86 3.70 -13.89
CA LYS A 189 -31.68 4.87 -14.76
C LYS A 189 -30.59 5.81 -14.26
N LEU A 190 -30.52 6.06 -12.95
CA LEU A 190 -29.48 6.91 -12.36
C LEU A 190 -28.09 6.33 -12.58
N PHE A 191 -27.91 5.02 -12.35
CA PHE A 191 -26.64 4.35 -12.58
C PHE A 191 -26.29 4.23 -14.06
N GLU A 192 -27.28 4.09 -14.95
CA GLU A 192 -27.05 4.14 -16.38
C GLU A 192 -26.53 5.53 -16.83
N ILE A 193 -27.09 6.62 -16.29
CA ILE A 193 -26.61 7.97 -16.58
C ILE A 193 -25.19 8.19 -16.02
N TRP A 194 -24.91 7.71 -14.80
CA TRP A 194 -23.64 7.97 -14.13
C TRP A 194 -22.50 7.07 -14.62
N PHE A 195 -22.80 5.82 -14.96
CA PHE A 195 -21.81 4.78 -15.19
C PHE A 195 -21.97 4.08 -16.55
N GLY A 196 -23.07 4.31 -17.27
CA GLY A 196 -23.43 3.55 -18.46
C GLY A 196 -23.82 2.12 -18.10
N ASN A 197 -22.90 1.18 -18.30
CA ASN A 197 -23.18 -0.22 -18.00
C ASN A 197 -22.81 -0.59 -16.55
N THR A 198 -23.81 -0.54 -15.67
CA THR A 198 -23.66 -0.85 -14.24
C THR A 198 -23.12 -2.27 -13.98
N ASN A 199 -23.53 -3.26 -14.76
CA ASN A 199 -23.05 -4.63 -14.59
C ASN A 199 -21.57 -4.76 -14.99
N ALA A 200 -21.18 -4.14 -16.11
CA ALA A 200 -19.77 -4.08 -16.51
C ALA A 200 -18.92 -3.36 -15.45
N LEU A 201 -19.41 -2.25 -14.90
CA LEU A 201 -18.74 -1.54 -13.81
C LEU A 201 -18.51 -2.44 -12.60
N LEU A 202 -19.53 -3.18 -12.14
CA LEU A 202 -19.38 -4.09 -10.99
C LEU A 202 -18.35 -5.20 -11.26
N ILE A 203 -18.34 -5.77 -12.46
CA ILE A 203 -17.37 -6.80 -12.85
C ILE A 203 -15.94 -6.22 -12.85
N ILE A 204 -15.74 -5.06 -13.50
CA ILE A 204 -14.44 -4.40 -13.57
C ILE A 204 -13.94 -4.06 -12.17
N LEU A 205 -14.80 -3.48 -11.32
CA LEU A 205 -14.43 -3.16 -9.94
C LEU A 205 -14.12 -4.40 -9.11
N GLY A 206 -14.84 -5.50 -9.32
CA GLY A 206 -14.54 -6.79 -8.69
C GLY A 206 -13.16 -7.32 -9.07
N ILE A 207 -12.85 -7.34 -10.37
CA ILE A 207 -11.55 -7.78 -10.90
C ILE A 207 -10.42 -6.88 -10.38
N VAL A 208 -10.59 -5.57 -10.46
CA VAL A 208 -9.61 -4.59 -9.97
C VAL A 208 -9.38 -4.74 -8.46
N SER A 209 -10.44 -4.95 -7.68
CA SER A 209 -10.34 -5.18 -6.23
C SER A 209 -9.61 -6.48 -5.90
N ALA A 210 -9.85 -7.54 -6.67
CA ALA A 210 -9.12 -8.81 -6.53
C ALA A 210 -7.63 -8.63 -6.87
N ALA A 211 -7.31 -7.93 -7.95
CA ALA A 211 -5.93 -7.64 -8.35
C ALA A 211 -5.19 -6.80 -7.31
N ILE A 212 -5.82 -5.74 -6.78
CA ILE A 212 -5.26 -4.90 -5.71
C ILE A 212 -5.02 -5.73 -4.44
N THR A 213 -5.94 -6.64 -4.11
CA THR A 213 -5.80 -7.55 -2.97
C THR A 213 -4.61 -8.49 -3.15
N ALA A 214 -4.44 -9.09 -4.34
CA ALA A 214 -3.29 -9.94 -4.63
C ALA A 214 -1.97 -9.16 -4.51
N LEU A 215 -1.89 -7.95 -5.08
CA LEU A 215 -0.73 -7.07 -4.95
C LEU A 215 -0.43 -6.68 -3.50
N PHE A 216 -1.46 -6.41 -2.70
CA PHE A 216 -1.32 -6.10 -1.29
C PHE A 216 -0.73 -7.28 -0.51
N VAL A 217 -1.21 -8.51 -0.76
CA VAL A 217 -0.67 -9.73 -0.12
C VAL A 217 0.79 -9.94 -0.49
N LEU A 218 1.13 -9.81 -1.78
CA LEU A 218 2.52 -9.92 -2.25
C LEU A 218 3.41 -8.86 -1.60
N ALA A 219 2.95 -7.61 -1.50
CA ALA A 219 3.67 -6.53 -0.84
C ALA A 219 3.88 -6.80 0.65
N LEU A 220 2.89 -7.35 1.36
CA LEU A 220 3.01 -7.75 2.76
C LEU A 220 4.01 -8.87 2.96
N LEU A 221 3.99 -9.90 2.12
CA LEU A 221 4.94 -11.02 2.19
C LEU A 221 6.36 -10.53 1.93
N TYR A 222 6.53 -9.67 0.93
CA TYR A 222 7.82 -9.07 0.61
C TYR A 222 8.35 -8.21 1.77
N ASP A 223 7.52 -7.31 2.31
CA ASP A 223 7.92 -6.45 3.43
C ASP A 223 8.20 -7.29 4.69
N LYS A 224 7.43 -8.36 4.96
CA LYS A 224 7.68 -9.28 6.09
C LYS A 224 9.05 -9.95 5.97
N LYS A 225 9.37 -10.52 4.81
CA LYS A 225 10.68 -11.14 4.55
C LYS A 225 11.81 -10.14 4.78
N ARG A 226 11.65 -8.93 4.26
CA ARG A 226 12.64 -7.85 4.35
C ARG A 226 12.84 -7.33 5.78
N ILE A 227 11.78 -7.24 6.58
CA ILE A 227 11.86 -6.86 8.00
C ILE A 227 12.69 -7.89 8.79
N VAL A 228 12.43 -9.19 8.57
CA VAL A 228 13.19 -10.27 9.22
C VAL A 228 14.65 -10.23 8.80
N GLU A 229 14.93 -10.04 7.51
CA GLU A 229 16.30 -9.88 6.98
C GLU A 229 17.02 -8.70 7.66
N ILE A 230 16.38 -7.55 7.86
CA ILE A 230 17.02 -6.39 8.50
C ILE A 230 17.20 -6.59 10.01
N GLN A 231 16.25 -7.25 10.66
CA GLN A 231 16.31 -7.52 12.10
C GLN A 231 17.55 -8.33 12.48
N SER A 232 17.99 -9.28 11.64
CA SER A 232 19.20 -10.07 11.90
C SER A 232 20.50 -9.26 11.89
N PHE A 233 20.50 -8.03 11.36
CA PHE A 233 21.67 -7.15 11.35
C PHE A 233 21.71 -6.12 12.49
N LEU A 234 20.76 -6.16 13.43
CA LEU A 234 20.70 -5.23 14.56
C LEU A 234 21.68 -5.59 15.69
N GLY A 235 22.14 -6.85 15.78
CA GLY A 235 23.07 -7.32 16.80
C GLY A 235 22.52 -7.22 18.23
N ASP A 236 23.40 -6.96 19.19
CA ASP A 236 23.10 -7.01 20.63
C ASP A 236 22.08 -5.95 21.09
N LYS A 237 21.96 -4.83 20.36
CA LYS A 237 20.97 -3.77 20.63
C LYS A 237 19.60 -4.05 20.01
N SER A 238 19.39 -5.22 19.42
CA SER A 238 18.15 -5.59 18.72
C SER A 238 16.91 -5.48 19.61
N ILE A 239 17.00 -5.89 20.87
CA ILE A 239 15.87 -5.87 21.81
C ILE A 239 15.37 -4.44 22.05
N ASP A 240 16.28 -3.50 22.32
CA ASP A 240 15.93 -2.10 22.58
C ASP A 240 15.30 -1.44 21.34
N VAL A 241 15.88 -1.69 20.16
CA VAL A 241 15.35 -1.18 18.89
C VAL A 241 13.96 -1.75 18.61
N VAL A 242 13.77 -3.06 18.80
CA VAL A 242 12.46 -3.71 18.61
C VAL A 242 11.42 -3.15 19.56
N ASN A 243 11.77 -2.94 20.83
CA ASN A 243 10.87 -2.37 21.82
C ASN A 243 10.48 -0.93 21.50
N ALA A 244 11.44 -0.10 21.09
CA ALA A 244 11.17 1.28 20.64
C ALA A 244 10.24 1.30 19.42
N VAL A 245 10.49 0.45 18.41
CA VAL A 245 9.64 0.35 17.22
C VAL A 245 8.24 -0.16 17.56
N ASN A 246 8.11 -1.12 18.48
CA ASN A 246 6.81 -1.61 18.93
C ASN A 246 5.99 -0.51 19.63
N ASN A 247 6.64 0.38 20.38
CA ASN A 247 5.96 1.53 21.00
C ASN A 247 5.47 2.53 19.95
N ASP A 248 6.29 2.82 18.93
CA ASP A 248 5.89 3.65 17.79
C ASP A 248 4.74 3.03 16.99
N LEU A 249 4.77 1.71 16.78
CA LEU A 249 3.68 0.99 16.11
C LEU A 249 2.37 1.11 16.90
N LYS A 250 2.41 0.97 18.23
CA LYS A 250 1.22 1.09 19.07
C LYS A 250 0.64 2.50 19.00
N SER A 251 1.47 3.53 19.09
CA SER A 251 1.03 4.93 19.07
C SER A 251 0.43 5.29 17.71
N GLU A 252 1.09 4.93 16.61
CA GLU A 252 0.61 5.18 15.26
C GLU A 252 -0.66 4.37 14.96
N ASN A 253 -0.74 3.10 15.39
CA ASN A 253 -1.95 2.29 15.22
C ASN A 253 -3.16 2.88 15.96
N LYS A 254 -2.95 3.46 17.16
CA LYS A 254 -4.00 4.17 17.89
C LYS A 254 -4.47 5.43 17.15
N ALA A 255 -3.57 6.14 16.46
CA ALA A 255 -3.93 7.29 15.64
C ALA A 255 -4.76 6.88 14.41
N TRP A 256 -4.30 5.87 13.66
CA TRP A 256 -5.03 5.35 12.51
C TRP A 256 -6.40 4.78 12.86
N ARG A 257 -6.52 4.07 13.99
CA ARG A 257 -7.82 3.57 14.46
C ARG A 257 -8.80 4.70 14.76
N ARG A 258 -8.33 5.78 15.42
CA ARG A 258 -9.17 6.97 15.67
C ARG A 258 -9.60 7.62 14.36
N LEU A 259 -8.66 7.81 13.43
CA LEU A 259 -8.97 8.36 12.11
C LEU A 259 -10.00 7.50 11.37
N TYR A 260 -9.82 6.18 11.35
CA TYR A 260 -10.76 5.24 10.72
C TYR A 260 -12.17 5.37 11.29
N ILE A 261 -12.31 5.37 12.61
CA ILE A 261 -13.61 5.50 13.28
C ILE A 261 -14.28 6.83 12.92
N ILE A 262 -13.54 7.95 12.98
CA ILE A 262 -14.07 9.27 12.65
C ILE A 262 -14.57 9.30 11.20
N VAL A 263 -13.74 8.86 10.25
CA VAL A 263 -14.11 8.86 8.83
C VAL A 263 -15.29 7.91 8.57
N PHE A 264 -15.34 6.75 9.22
CA PHE A 264 -16.44 5.80 9.10
C PHE A 264 -17.75 6.36 9.65
N ILE A 265 -17.71 7.04 10.82
CA ILE A 265 -18.89 7.71 11.37
C ILE A 265 -19.40 8.77 10.40
N LEU A 266 -18.52 9.63 9.89
CA LEU A 266 -18.91 10.75 9.03
C LEU A 266 -19.43 10.29 7.66
N LEU A 267 -18.79 9.32 7.03
CA LEU A 267 -19.11 8.91 5.66
C LEU A 267 -20.16 7.80 5.57
N VAL A 268 -20.26 6.94 6.60
CA VAL A 268 -21.14 5.77 6.56
C VAL A 268 -22.28 5.92 7.57
N LEU A 269 -21.97 6.06 8.86
CA LEU A 269 -23.00 6.03 9.89
C LEU A 269 -23.89 7.28 9.88
N LEU A 270 -23.34 8.47 9.62
CA LEU A 270 -24.11 9.71 9.62
C LEU A 270 -25.16 9.73 8.49
N PRO A 271 -24.82 9.44 7.21
CA PRO A 271 -25.83 9.30 6.16
C PRO A 271 -26.86 8.20 6.46
N LEU A 272 -26.40 7.06 6.98
CA LEU A 272 -27.28 5.94 7.30
C LEU A 272 -28.24 6.27 8.45
N ALA A 273 -27.79 7.00 9.49
CA ALA A 273 -28.63 7.47 10.58
C ALA A 273 -29.70 8.46 10.09
N ILE A 274 -29.35 9.36 9.16
CA ILE A 274 -30.32 10.26 8.51
C ILE A 274 -31.38 9.45 7.76
N ILE A 275 -30.96 8.46 6.96
CA ILE A 275 -31.90 7.60 6.21
C ILE A 275 -32.85 6.87 7.17
N ILE A 276 -32.34 6.26 8.24
CA ILE A 276 -33.16 5.57 9.25
C ILE A 276 -34.13 6.54 9.92
N TYR A 277 -33.67 7.72 10.31
CA TYR A 277 -34.51 8.74 10.94
C TYR A 277 -35.67 9.18 10.02
N LEU A 278 -35.39 9.40 8.73
CA LEU A 278 -36.41 9.75 7.74
C LEU A 278 -37.44 8.63 7.56
N ILE A 279 -36.98 7.36 7.52
CA ILE A 279 -37.87 6.19 7.44
C ILE A 279 -38.74 6.09 8.71
N TYR A 280 -38.15 6.17 9.91
CA TYR A 280 -38.86 6.09 11.18
C TYR A 280 -39.95 7.17 11.30
N ARG A 281 -39.62 8.42 10.97
CA ARG A 281 -40.59 9.53 10.98
C ARG A 281 -41.75 9.29 10.00
N LYS A 282 -41.48 8.72 8.82
CA LYS A 282 -42.51 8.36 7.84
C LYS A 282 -43.45 7.27 8.35
N VAL A 283 -42.93 6.27 9.08
CA VAL A 283 -43.75 5.21 9.69
C VAL A 283 -44.62 5.77 10.82
N LEU A 284 -44.09 6.66 11.66
CA LEU A 284 -44.87 7.27 12.75
C LEU A 284 -46.00 8.18 12.24
N SER A 285 -45.75 8.92 11.15
CA SER A 285 -46.75 9.81 10.54
C SER A 285 -47.90 9.05 9.88
N ARG A 286 -47.77 7.75 9.60
CA ARG A 286 -48.86 6.92 9.07
C ARG A 286 -49.71 6.26 10.15
N ARG A 287 -49.27 6.32 11.41
CA ARG A 287 -49.98 5.77 12.59
C ARG A 287 -50.80 6.81 13.35
N LYS A 288 -50.70 8.09 13.00
CA LYS A 288 -51.61 9.16 13.41
C LYS A 288 -52.57 9.46 12.28
#